data_AF-A0A968GY38-F1
#
_entry.id   AF-A0A968GY38-F1
#
_cell.length_a   1.000
_cell.length_b   1.000
_cell.length_c   1.000
_cell.angle_alpha   90.00
_cell.angle_beta   90.00
_cell.angle_gamma   90.00
#
_symmetry.space_group_name_H-M   'P 1'
#
loop_
_entity.id
_entity.type
_entity.pdbx_description
1 polymer ?
#
loop_
_entity_poly.entity_id
_entity_poly.type
_entity_poly.pdbx_seq_one_letter_code
_entity_poly.pdbx_strand_id
1 'polypeptide(L)'
;MAEKLHPDHFSAMSGKMAAIIGYVLGESWTEPEIKAMSVTSDGYVTSESEFLGEAADLDRNILNLLVAADLSDEERSEFERLYRDRVDDWRPVLSGPAPATGRLIRPDFGAPAARA
;
A
#
# COMPACT_ATOMS: atom_id res chain seq x y z
N MET A 1 -9.07 -11.64 -3.27
CA MET A 1 -8.03 -10.69 -2.83
C MET A 1 -7.03 -11.28 -1.82
N ALA A 2 -7.40 -11.66 -0.59
CA ALA A 2 -6.42 -12.09 0.42
C ALA A 2 -5.54 -13.27 -0.01
N GLU A 3 -6.15 -14.29 -0.62
CA GLU A 3 -5.43 -15.40 -1.24
C GLU A 3 -4.41 -14.93 -2.28
N LYS A 4 -4.80 -14.04 -3.21
CA LYS A 4 -3.89 -13.49 -4.25
C LYS A 4 -2.71 -12.71 -3.66
N LEU A 5 -2.91 -12.05 -2.53
CA LEU A 5 -1.89 -11.24 -1.86
C LEU A 5 -1.09 -12.01 -0.81
N HIS A 6 -1.36 -13.30 -0.62
CA HIS A 6 -0.68 -14.12 0.37
C HIS A 6 0.84 -14.17 0.07
N PRO A 7 1.71 -14.01 1.09
CA PRO A 7 3.16 -13.88 0.89
C PRO A 7 3.80 -15.07 0.16
N ASP A 8 3.26 -16.28 0.32
CA ASP A 8 3.75 -17.49 -0.35
C ASP A 8 3.72 -17.41 -1.89
N HIS A 9 2.93 -16.49 -2.46
CA HIS A 9 2.92 -16.25 -3.91
C HIS A 9 4.05 -15.33 -4.39
N PHE A 10 4.81 -14.71 -3.49
CA PHE A 10 5.81 -13.68 -3.80
C PHE A 10 7.15 -13.96 -3.14
N SER A 11 8.07 -14.61 -3.87
CA SER A 11 9.40 -14.95 -3.37
C SER A 11 10.27 -13.76 -2.95
N ALA A 12 9.97 -12.56 -3.48
CA ALA A 12 10.67 -11.32 -3.15
C ALA A 12 9.96 -10.47 -2.09
N MET A 13 8.80 -10.90 -1.57
CA MET A 13 8.09 -10.15 -0.54
C MET A 13 8.82 -10.28 0.80
N SER A 14 9.16 -9.13 1.39
CA SER A 14 9.78 -9.11 2.72
C SER A 14 8.76 -9.45 3.80
N GLY A 15 9.21 -10.01 4.93
CA GLY A 15 8.33 -10.26 6.08
C GLY A 15 7.62 -9.00 6.58
N LYS A 16 8.30 -7.84 6.53
CA LYS A 16 7.69 -6.54 6.86
C LYS A 16 6.55 -6.18 5.90
N MET A 17 6.75 -6.39 4.60
CA MET A 17 5.70 -6.14 3.62
C MET A 17 4.51 -7.11 3.81
N ALA A 18 4.79 -8.38 4.09
CA ALA A 18 3.75 -9.36 4.41
C ALA A 18 2.93 -8.96 5.65
N ALA A 19 3.59 -8.48 6.71
CA ALA A 19 2.92 -7.98 7.91
C ALA A 19 2.03 -6.76 7.62
N ILE A 20 2.51 -5.81 6.81
CA ILE A 20 1.75 -4.62 6.42
C ILE A 20 0.50 -5.00 5.62
N ILE A 21 0.62 -5.89 4.63
CA ILE A 21 -0.52 -6.33 3.83
C ILE A 21 -1.48 -7.16 4.69
N GLY A 22 -0.96 -8.03 5.56
CA GLY A 22 -1.75 -8.76 6.54
C GLY A 22 -2.59 -7.82 7.39
N TYR A 23 -1.98 -6.78 7.97
CA TYR A 23 -2.69 -5.75 8.73
C TYR A 23 -3.79 -5.06 7.91
N VAL A 24 -3.49 -4.62 6.69
CA VAL A 24 -4.47 -3.95 5.82
C VAL A 24 -5.62 -4.88 5.47
N LEU A 25 -5.39 -6.19 5.34
CA LEU A 25 -6.43 -7.18 5.04
C LEU A 25 -7.14 -7.73 6.28
N GLY A 26 -6.58 -7.55 7.47
CA GLY A 26 -7.07 -8.13 8.72
C GLY A 26 -6.68 -9.59 8.87
N GLU A 27 -5.55 -9.96 8.30
CA GLU A 27 -4.97 -11.31 8.29
C GLU A 27 -3.70 -11.36 9.14
N SER A 28 -3.44 -12.51 9.77
CA SER A 28 -2.24 -12.73 10.59
C SER A 28 -1.30 -13.72 9.90
N TRP A 29 -0.48 -13.23 8.96
CA TRP A 29 0.47 -14.05 8.19
C TRP A 29 1.88 -14.11 8.78
N THR A 30 2.22 -13.20 9.68
CA THR A 30 3.56 -13.05 10.24
C THR A 30 3.52 -13.00 11.77
N GLU A 31 4.65 -13.34 12.39
CA GLU A 31 4.90 -13.13 13.81
C GLU A 31 6.20 -12.31 13.95
N PRO A 32 6.16 -11.09 14.53
CA PRO A 32 4.98 -10.42 15.09
C PRO A 32 3.97 -9.92 14.03
N GLU A 33 2.71 -9.82 14.44
CA GLU A 33 1.66 -9.10 13.70
C GLU A 33 1.73 -7.59 14.00
N ILE A 34 1.32 -6.76 13.03
CA ILE A 34 1.13 -5.32 13.23
C ILE A 34 -0.28 -5.12 13.80
N LYS A 35 -0.41 -4.35 14.89
CA LYS A 35 -1.72 -4.08 15.53
C LYS A 35 -2.26 -2.70 15.24
N ALA A 36 -1.39 -1.75 14.95
CA ALA A 36 -1.75 -0.41 14.52
C ALA A 36 -0.71 0.09 13.50
N MET A 37 -1.17 0.85 12.51
CA MET A 37 -0.28 1.49 11.54
C MET A 37 -0.72 2.92 11.30
N SER A 38 0.25 3.84 11.32
CA SER A 38 0.01 5.24 10.98
C SER A 38 1.03 5.74 9.95
N VAL A 39 0.53 6.57 9.05
CA VAL A 39 1.37 7.41 8.19
C VAL A 39 1.39 8.82 8.77
N THR A 40 2.57 9.30 9.14
CA THR A 40 2.76 10.62 9.75
C THR A 40 2.67 11.74 8.71
N SER A 41 2.42 12.96 9.16
CA SER A 41 2.29 14.14 8.28
C SER A 41 3.56 14.47 7.49
N ASP A 42 4.73 14.05 7.99
CA ASP A 42 6.04 14.19 7.34
C ASP A 42 6.40 13.00 6.41
N GLY A 43 5.47 12.05 6.23
CA GLY A 43 5.57 11.03 5.19
C GLY A 43 6.27 9.74 5.62
N TYR A 44 6.33 9.44 6.91
CA TYR A 44 6.86 8.19 7.43
C TYR A 44 5.75 7.22 7.83
N VAL A 45 6.03 5.93 7.75
CA VAL A 45 5.13 4.85 8.17
C VAL A 45 5.66 4.26 9.47
N THR A 46 4.78 4.15 10.46
CA THR A 46 5.10 3.64 11.79
C THR A 46 4.06 2.62 12.24
N SER A 47 4.48 1.66 13.05
CA SER A 47 3.59 0.83 13.87
C SER A 47 3.68 1.24 15.34
N GLU A 48 2.99 0.52 16.22
CA GLU A 48 3.11 0.68 17.67
C GLU A 48 4.54 0.46 18.21
N SER A 49 5.38 -0.27 17.48
CA SER A 49 6.67 -0.76 17.99
C SER A 49 7.87 -0.42 17.11
N GLU A 50 7.66 -0.07 15.83
CA GLU A 50 8.77 0.17 14.91
C GLU A 50 8.49 1.23 13.84
N PHE A 51 9.59 1.73 13.29
CA PHE A 51 9.61 2.47 12.04
C PHE A 51 9.54 1.49 10.85
N LEU A 52 8.55 1.69 9.97
CA LEU A 52 8.29 0.80 8.84
C LEU A 52 8.91 1.30 7.53
N GLY A 53 9.13 2.60 7.38
CA GLY A 53 9.78 3.19 6.21
C GLY A 53 9.15 4.52 5.78
N GLU A 54 9.39 4.91 4.53
CA GLU A 54 8.76 6.07 3.91
C GLU A 54 7.42 5.68 3.25
N ALA A 55 6.43 6.55 3.36
CA ALA A 55 5.11 6.32 2.80
C ALA A 55 5.15 6.26 1.27
N ALA A 56 5.97 7.09 0.64
CA ALA A 56 6.15 7.07 -0.81
C ALA A 56 6.71 5.73 -1.31
N ASP A 57 7.57 5.08 -0.52
CA ASP A 57 8.14 3.77 -0.86
C ASP A 57 7.10 2.67 -0.66
N LEU A 58 6.33 2.75 0.43
CA LEU A 58 5.23 1.83 0.67
C LEU A 58 4.17 1.92 -0.43
N ASP A 59 3.75 3.12 -0.83
CA ASP A 59 2.76 3.32 -1.89
C ASP A 59 3.22 2.67 -3.21
N ARG A 60 4.50 2.83 -3.58
CA ARG A 60 5.08 2.19 -4.78
C ARG A 60 5.12 0.66 -4.64
N ASN A 61 5.49 0.14 -3.48
CA ASN A 61 5.55 -1.30 -3.23
C ASN A 61 4.16 -1.94 -3.26
N ILE A 62 3.16 -1.31 -2.64
CA ILE A 62 1.77 -1.75 -2.70
C ILE A 62 1.31 -1.76 -4.15
N LEU A 63 1.49 -0.67 -4.90
CA LEU A 63 1.07 -0.61 -6.30
C LEU A 63 1.67 -1.76 -7.13
N ASN A 64 2.98 -1.97 -7.03
CA ASN A 64 3.66 -3.05 -7.74
C ASN A 64 3.13 -4.43 -7.33
N LEU A 65 2.84 -4.63 -6.04
CA LEU A 65 2.26 -5.87 -5.54
C LEU A 65 0.85 -6.11 -6.09
N LEU A 66 -0.05 -5.12 -6.04
CA LEU A 66 -1.41 -5.26 -6.56
C LEU A 66 -1.41 -5.55 -8.07
N VAL A 67 -0.42 -5.02 -8.82
CA VAL A 67 -0.21 -5.36 -10.23
C VAL A 67 0.31 -6.78 -10.40
N ALA A 68 1.33 -7.18 -9.65
CA ALA A 68 1.92 -8.52 -9.73
C ALA A 68 0.94 -9.64 -9.34
N ALA A 69 0.02 -9.34 -8.43
CA ALA A 69 -1.03 -10.23 -7.97
C ALA A 69 -2.25 -10.29 -8.90
N ASP A 70 -2.25 -9.53 -10.00
CA ASP A 70 -3.35 -9.45 -10.97
C ASP A 70 -4.72 -9.18 -10.31
N LEU A 71 -4.76 -8.16 -9.43
CA LEU A 71 -6.01 -7.72 -8.83
C LEU A 71 -6.86 -6.98 -9.86
N SER A 72 -8.17 -7.28 -9.86
CA SER A 72 -9.16 -6.53 -10.63
C SER A 72 -9.34 -5.11 -10.08
N ASP A 73 -10.05 -4.25 -10.82
CA ASP A 73 -10.34 -2.89 -10.38
C ASP A 73 -11.21 -2.86 -9.11
N GLU A 74 -12.12 -3.82 -8.96
CA GLU A 74 -12.93 -3.99 -7.75
C GLU A 74 -12.07 -4.42 -6.56
N GLU A 75 -11.14 -5.36 -6.75
CA GLU A 75 -10.21 -5.78 -5.69
C GLU A 75 -9.28 -4.64 -5.28
N ARG A 76 -8.79 -3.83 -6.23
CA ARG A 76 -7.99 -2.63 -5.92
C ARG A 76 -8.78 -1.60 -5.14
N SER A 77 -10.02 -1.34 -5.55
CA SER A 77 -10.92 -0.40 -4.87
C SER A 77 -11.22 -0.85 -3.44
N GLU A 78 -11.41 -2.16 -3.25
CA GLU A 78 -11.61 -2.75 -1.93
C GLU A 78 -10.33 -2.68 -1.07
N PHE A 79 -9.15 -2.95 -1.65
CA PHE A 79 -7.89 -2.76 -0.95
C PHE A 79 -7.71 -1.32 -0.47
N GLU A 80 -7.96 -0.34 -1.34
CA GLU A 80 -7.88 1.09 -0.99
C GLU A 80 -8.85 1.46 0.13
N ARG A 81 -10.07 0.91 0.11
CA ARG A 81 -11.05 1.10 1.19
C ARG A 81 -10.52 0.54 2.51
N LEU A 82 -10.05 -0.71 2.52
CA LEU A 82 -9.49 -1.34 3.71
C LEU A 82 -8.27 -0.59 4.25
N TYR A 83 -7.40 -0.10 3.37
CA TYR A 83 -6.27 0.73 3.76
C TYR A 83 -6.74 2.00 4.46
N ARG A 84 -7.70 2.75 3.88
CA ARG A 84 -8.23 3.96 4.51
C ARG A 84 -8.94 3.70 5.84
N ASP A 85 -9.60 2.55 5.98
CA ASP A 85 -10.34 2.20 7.18
C ASP A 85 -9.43 1.76 8.34
N ARG A 86 -8.23 1.24 8.04
CA ARG A 86 -7.32 0.67 9.03
C ARG A 86 -6.05 1.49 9.28
N VAL A 87 -5.64 2.35 8.35
CA VAL A 87 -4.38 3.10 8.44
C VAL A 87 -4.67 4.55 8.76
N ASP A 88 -4.15 5.02 9.90
CA ASP A 88 -4.23 6.42 10.28
C ASP A 88 -3.25 7.26 9.45
N ASP A 89 -3.71 7.78 8.32
CA ASP A 89 -2.89 8.57 7.38
C ASP A 89 -3.09 10.08 7.58
N TRP A 90 -2.11 10.71 8.23
CA TRP A 90 -2.07 12.13 8.55
C TRP A 90 -1.43 13.00 7.47
N ARG A 91 -1.05 12.42 6.32
CA ARG A 91 -0.51 13.21 5.21
C ARG A 91 -1.58 14.19 4.72
N PRO A 92 -1.20 15.44 4.42
CA PRO A 92 -2.15 16.40 3.88
C PRO A 92 -2.71 15.87 2.56
N VAL A 93 -4.05 15.87 2.44
CA VAL A 93 -4.70 15.68 1.14
C VAL A 93 -4.31 16.88 0.30
N LEU A 94 -3.39 16.70 -0.65
CA LEU A 94 -3.07 17.75 -1.61
C LEU A 94 -4.38 18.14 -2.31
N SER A 95 -4.80 19.40 -2.14
CA SER A 95 -6.12 19.92 -2.52
C SER A 95 -6.52 19.52 -3.94
N GLY A 96 -7.47 18.60 -4.01
CA GLY A 96 -8.25 18.14 -5.17
C GLY A 96 -9.44 17.37 -4.61
N PRO A 97 -10.56 17.19 -5.35
CA PRO A 97 -11.66 16.36 -4.87
C PRO A 97 -11.06 15.01 -4.47
N ALA A 98 -11.33 14.57 -3.24
CA ALA A 98 -10.76 13.33 -2.69
C ALA A 98 -10.85 12.25 -3.77
N PRO A 99 -9.74 11.77 -4.33
CA PRO A 99 -9.87 10.75 -5.33
C PRO A 99 -10.29 9.50 -4.58
N ALA A 100 -11.51 9.06 -4.88
CA ALA A 100 -11.94 7.70 -4.59
C ALA A 100 -11.07 6.65 -5.33
N THR A 101 -10.05 7.08 -6.09
CA THR A 101 -9.30 6.29 -7.06
C THR A 101 -7.92 6.89 -7.37
N GLY A 102 -7.10 7.34 -6.41
CA GLY A 102 -5.95 8.21 -6.76
C GLY A 102 -4.63 8.09 -5.99
N ARG A 103 -4.56 7.39 -4.84
CA ARG A 103 -3.28 7.24 -4.14
C ARG A 103 -2.45 6.06 -4.66
N LEU A 104 -3.09 5.08 -5.31
CA LEU A 104 -2.45 3.94 -5.96
C LEU A 104 -2.63 3.95 -7.48
N ILE A 105 -2.99 5.08 -8.09
CA ILE A 105 -2.88 5.22 -9.55
C ILE A 105 -1.43 5.47 -9.89
N ARG A 106 -0.92 4.68 -10.85
CA ARG A 106 0.40 4.82 -11.46
C ARG A 106 0.69 6.31 -11.71
N PRO A 107 1.83 6.87 -11.26
CA PRO A 107 2.25 8.17 -11.79
C PRO A 107 2.36 8.02 -13.31
N ASP A 108 1.80 8.98 -14.04
CA ASP A 108 1.92 9.06 -15.48
C ASP A 108 3.41 9.26 -15.79
N PHE A 109 4.14 8.16 -16.02
CA PHE A 109 5.51 8.23 -16.52
C PHE A 109 5.39 8.78 -17.92
N GLY A 110 5.72 10.07 -18.06
CA GLY A 110 5.71 10.79 -19.32
C GLY A 110 6.19 9.90 -20.45
N ALA A 111 5.38 9.85 -21.51
CA ALA A 111 5.77 9.23 -22.77
C ALA A 111 7.20 9.67 -23.12
N PRO A 112 8.07 8.77 -23.62
CA PRO A 112 9.40 9.16 -24.03
C PRO A 112 9.26 10.29 -25.06
N ALA A 113 9.90 11.42 -24.77
CA ALA A 113 9.97 12.53 -25.71
C ALA A 113 10.46 11.98 -27.05
N ALA A 114 9.60 12.04 -28.07
CA ALA A 114 9.97 11.75 -29.44
C ALA A 114 11.12 12.71 -29.79
N ARG A 115 12.32 12.14 -30.00
CA ARG A 115 13.44 12.91 -30.52
C ARG A 115 13.12 13.26 -31.97
N ALA A 116 13.15 14.56 -32.26
CA ALA A 116 13.15 15.14 -33.60
C ALA A 116 14.42 14.75 -34.37
#